data_AF-A0A7S3ZP05-F1
#
_entry.id   AF-A0A7S3ZP05-F1
#
_cell.length_a   1.000
_cell.length_b   1.000
_cell.length_c   1.000
_cell.angle_alpha   90.00
_cell.angle_beta   90.00
_cell.angle_gamma   90.00
#
_symmetry.space_group_name_H-M   'P 1'
#
loop_
_entity.id
_entity.type
_entity.pdbx_description
1 polymer ?
#
loop_
_entity_poly.entity_id
_entity_poly.type
_entity_poly.pdbx_seq_one_letter_code
_entity_poly.pdbx_strand_id
1 'polypeptide(L)'
;MHLLFTTFRLTHAVELCKDSLKHSITPYRRLLSPRPQPNSPPRLTAAMGNCGSKKGVETLPTPPTKTSTGGSDVTSSTTSIRAAETSPQKLPAPPTSPLTPPKPPAKTRALVFTDAGADLDDEMALLLAKALIDADQLSLEAVVCTLHPAKRRAQLVRGTLDALGLSDVPVIVGSDGGDAQKQQTAPAPEDHDYIPGDDDERTKSLKSMSEVHELLERVAPHSISIVILASLKDAASLLKRNERLFVNKVRDVTIMGGVRWPVSSFAEPDSAHNNSFDMKASEYFYRRCQELGVPLIVVGRDACYEVAAPKDIYEELGNTESEIGKRLRDAAHETIDDLRRRAASTGAERRGLPSRCDAQWFADNFCHGNPEVLVRPLQESVWDLVVAFNLYDVVALALAVPLLREAFVSPQCVVEVNGVSHCFVGCAPGAPAFRSAKARRACAKLVAEGPLKGHATRCADGDIPAMRDSSLVFTDGKLQLAGAALFGDVLREAR
;
A
#
# COMPACT_ATOMS: atom_id res chain seq x y z
N MET A 1 23.03 32.39 34.19
CA MET A 1 23.42 33.55 33.36
C MET A 1 24.79 33.30 32.76
N HIS A 2 24.83 32.41 31.76
CA HIS A 2 26.01 32.10 30.97
C HIS A 2 25.60 32.27 29.52
N LEU A 3 26.06 33.36 28.91
CA LEU A 3 26.04 33.61 27.48
C LEU A 3 27.48 33.97 27.10
N LEU A 4 27.90 33.57 25.90
CA LEU A 4 29.22 33.76 25.27
C LEU A 4 30.24 32.64 25.50
N PHE A 5 30.13 31.55 24.74
CA PHE A 5 31.26 30.76 24.26
C PHE A 5 30.82 29.85 23.11
N THR A 6 30.89 30.32 21.85
CA THR A 6 31.10 29.45 20.67
C THR A 6 31.37 30.30 19.42
N THR A 7 32.62 30.68 19.24
CA THR A 7 33.19 31.01 17.93
C THR A 7 34.68 30.83 18.07
N PHE A 8 35.21 29.67 17.66
CA PHE A 8 36.61 29.43 17.26
C PHE A 8 36.84 27.91 17.20
N ARG A 9 36.84 27.33 15.99
CA ARG A 9 37.79 26.31 15.52
C ARG A 9 37.35 25.81 14.14
N LEU A 10 37.88 26.49 13.13
CA LEU A 10 37.82 26.12 11.73
C LEU A 10 39.24 26.26 11.20
N THR A 11 40.10 25.27 11.49
CA THR A 11 41.42 24.99 10.88
C THR A 11 42.12 23.89 11.68
N HIS A 12 41.98 22.63 11.25
CA HIS A 12 42.97 21.55 11.43
C HIS A 12 42.36 20.23 10.92
N ALA A 13 42.50 19.96 9.61
CA ALA A 13 42.47 18.61 9.01
C ALA A 13 42.72 18.71 7.49
N VAL A 14 43.80 19.38 7.09
CA VAL A 14 44.43 19.21 5.78
C VAL A 14 45.83 18.71 6.07
N GLU A 15 45.97 17.40 6.28
CA GLU A 15 47.19 16.60 6.22
C GLU A 15 46.88 15.25 6.85
N LEU A 16 46.65 14.22 6.02
CA LEU A 16 46.84 12.78 6.26
C LEU A 16 46.06 11.98 5.20
N CYS A 17 46.60 11.95 3.98
CA CYS A 17 46.44 10.84 3.01
C CYS A 17 47.26 11.13 1.74
N LYS A 18 48.56 11.30 1.93
CA LYS A 18 49.57 11.12 0.89
C LYS A 18 50.60 10.18 1.49
N ASP A 19 50.46 8.88 1.21
CA ASP A 19 51.55 7.90 1.16
C ASP A 19 50.98 6.48 1.07
N SER A 20 50.70 6.05 -0.16
CA SER A 20 50.85 4.64 -0.61
C SER A 20 50.43 4.55 -2.06
N LEU A 21 51.38 4.71 -2.98
CA LEU A 21 51.37 4.12 -4.33
C LEU A 21 52.64 4.55 -5.09
N LYS A 22 53.76 3.84 -4.84
CA LYS A 22 54.88 3.77 -5.78
C LYS A 22 55.55 2.39 -5.72
N HIS A 23 55.96 1.96 -6.92
CA HIS A 23 56.63 0.70 -7.32
C HIS A 23 55.65 -0.40 -7.74
N SER A 24 55.58 -0.85 -9.00
CA SER A 24 56.63 -1.02 -10.00
C SER A 24 56.09 -1.05 -11.45
N ILE A 25 56.80 -0.37 -12.36
CA ILE A 25 56.74 -0.47 -13.84
C ILE A 25 58.03 -1.26 -14.22
N THR A 26 58.06 -2.26 -15.12
CA THR A 26 58.20 -2.25 -16.61
C THR A 26 58.60 -3.69 -17.06
N PRO A 27 58.76 -4.04 -18.36
CA PRO A 27 57.81 -4.09 -19.49
C PRO A 27 57.80 -5.48 -20.20
N TYR A 28 56.86 -5.78 -21.10
CA TYR A 28 57.16 -6.69 -22.23
C TYR A 28 56.37 -6.35 -23.52
N ARG A 29 57.04 -6.66 -24.64
CA ARG A 29 56.89 -6.19 -26.02
C ARG A 29 55.60 -6.62 -26.77
N ARG A 30 55.28 -5.75 -27.75
CA ARG A 30 54.41 -5.92 -28.93
C ARG A 30 54.58 -7.23 -29.70
N LEU A 31 53.46 -7.76 -30.21
CA LEU A 31 53.31 -8.28 -31.58
C LEU A 31 51.91 -7.89 -32.12
N LEU A 32 51.83 -7.72 -33.45
CA LEU A 32 50.86 -6.93 -34.22
C LEU A 32 49.65 -7.74 -34.77
N SER A 33 48.46 -7.09 -34.76
CA SER A 33 47.37 -7.06 -35.79
C SER A 33 46.59 -8.34 -36.18
N PRO A 34 45.37 -8.26 -36.79
CA PRO A 34 44.59 -7.09 -37.24
C PRO A 34 43.11 -7.00 -36.74
N ARG A 35 42.51 -5.82 -37.01
CA ARG A 35 41.14 -5.35 -36.67
C ARG A 35 40.02 -6.03 -37.48
N PRO A 36 38.77 -6.04 -36.97
CA PRO A 36 37.55 -5.95 -37.77
C PRO A 36 36.91 -4.55 -37.70
N GLN A 37 36.27 -4.15 -38.80
CA GLN A 37 35.62 -2.86 -39.04
C GLN A 37 34.22 -2.73 -38.39
N PRO A 38 33.73 -1.49 -38.16
CA PRO A 38 32.37 -1.22 -37.69
C PRO A 38 31.37 -1.09 -38.85
N ASN A 39 30.20 -1.73 -38.73
CA ASN A 39 29.08 -1.54 -39.64
C ASN A 39 28.22 -0.34 -39.23
N SER A 40 28.01 0.56 -40.19
CA SER A 40 27.14 1.74 -40.15
C SER A 40 25.65 1.38 -40.34
N PRO A 41 24.72 2.24 -39.90
CA PRO A 41 23.27 2.07 -40.11
C PRO A 41 22.82 2.64 -41.48
N PRO A 42 21.70 2.17 -42.05
CA PRO A 42 21.21 2.68 -43.33
C PRO A 42 20.38 3.97 -43.20
N ARG A 43 20.63 4.89 -44.13
CA ARG A 43 19.75 6.02 -44.54
C ARG A 43 18.89 5.58 -45.73
N LEU A 44 17.65 6.08 -45.82
CA LEU A 44 16.89 6.40 -47.05
C LEU A 44 15.79 7.41 -46.64
N THR A 45 15.97 8.71 -46.91
CA THR A 45 15.46 9.53 -48.05
C THR A 45 14.00 9.97 -47.96
N ALA A 46 13.82 11.28 -48.13
CA ALA A 46 12.60 12.06 -48.01
C ALA A 46 11.66 11.97 -49.21
N ALA A 47 10.38 12.29 -48.99
CA ALA A 47 9.50 12.87 -49.99
C ALA A 47 8.63 13.96 -49.33
N MET A 48 8.68 15.16 -49.92
CA MET A 48 7.88 16.33 -49.58
C MET A 48 6.41 16.15 -50.00
N GLY A 49 5.50 16.77 -49.25
CA GLY A 49 4.11 16.96 -49.65
C GLY A 49 3.39 17.96 -48.73
N ASN A 50 3.33 19.21 -49.16
CA ASN A 50 2.44 20.27 -48.64
C ASN A 50 0.98 19.79 -48.57
N CYS A 51 0.25 20.16 -47.51
CA CYS A 51 -1.00 20.94 -47.60
C CYS A 51 -1.46 21.33 -46.19
N GLY A 52 -1.89 22.58 -46.01
CA GLY A 52 -2.26 23.13 -44.72
C GLY A 52 -3.74 22.99 -44.34
N SER A 53 -4.07 23.76 -43.31
CA SER A 53 -5.40 24.25 -42.93
C SER A 53 -6.21 23.46 -41.90
N LYS A 54 -6.23 24.06 -40.69
CA LYS A 54 -7.43 24.53 -39.95
C LYS A 54 -8.47 23.51 -39.44
N LYS A 55 -8.67 23.67 -38.11
CA LYS A 55 -9.93 23.68 -37.34
C LYS A 55 -10.67 22.35 -37.16
N GLY A 56 -11.07 22.11 -35.91
CA GLY A 56 -12.22 21.27 -35.58
C GLY A 56 -12.10 20.63 -34.22
N VAL A 57 -12.60 21.31 -33.19
CA VAL A 57 -12.96 20.70 -31.90
C VAL A 57 -14.16 19.79 -32.16
N GLU A 58 -14.02 18.48 -31.91
CA GLU A 58 -15.15 17.54 -31.91
C GLU A 58 -15.42 17.06 -30.48
N THR A 59 -16.54 17.54 -29.94
CA THR A 59 -17.20 17.07 -28.73
C THR A 59 -17.93 15.76 -28.99
N LEU A 60 -17.76 14.79 -28.07
CA LEU A 60 -18.47 13.51 -28.06
C LEU A 60 -19.99 13.69 -27.82
N PRO A 61 -20.86 12.89 -28.48
CA PRO A 61 -22.31 12.99 -28.31
C PRO A 61 -22.84 12.17 -27.13
N THR A 62 -23.77 12.77 -26.39
CA THR A 62 -24.63 12.16 -25.36
C THR A 62 -25.69 11.22 -25.98
N PRO A 63 -26.12 10.15 -25.30
CA PRO A 63 -27.15 9.25 -25.81
C PRO A 63 -28.58 9.79 -25.55
N PRO A 64 -29.56 9.45 -26.42
CA PRO A 64 -30.91 10.02 -26.34
C PRO A 64 -31.85 9.26 -25.40
N THR A 65 -32.62 10.05 -24.67
CA THR A 65 -33.82 9.70 -23.90
C THR A 65 -34.93 9.22 -24.84
N LYS A 66 -35.60 8.10 -24.52
CA LYS A 66 -36.85 7.68 -25.19
C LYS A 66 -38.02 7.68 -24.21
N THR A 67 -39.00 8.52 -24.54
CA THR A 67 -40.37 8.54 -24.01
C THR A 67 -41.27 7.51 -24.70
N SER A 68 -42.28 7.09 -23.96
CA SER A 68 -43.37 6.16 -24.24
C SER A 68 -44.30 6.52 -25.40
N THR A 69 -44.91 5.50 -26.04
CA THR A 69 -46.35 5.47 -26.45
C THR A 69 -46.77 4.08 -26.95
N GLY A 70 -47.94 3.58 -26.46
CA GLY A 70 -48.95 2.67 -27.08
C GLY A 70 -48.50 1.29 -27.60
N GLY A 71 -49.16 0.16 -27.38
CA GLY A 71 -50.55 -0.14 -27.06
C GLY A 71 -51.17 -0.98 -28.19
N SER A 72 -51.40 -2.29 -27.98
CA SER A 72 -52.50 -3.08 -28.60
C SER A 72 -52.43 -4.58 -28.23
N ASP A 73 -53.58 -5.12 -27.86
CA ASP A 73 -53.97 -6.50 -27.51
C ASP A 73 -53.58 -7.58 -28.52
N VAL A 74 -53.31 -8.82 -28.06
CA VAL A 74 -53.73 -10.08 -28.71
C VAL A 74 -53.84 -11.24 -27.68
N THR A 75 -55.08 -11.63 -27.40
CA THR A 75 -55.68 -12.96 -27.07
C THR A 75 -54.96 -14.03 -26.23
N SER A 76 -55.68 -14.47 -25.20
CA SER A 76 -55.47 -15.67 -24.37
C SER A 76 -55.66 -16.98 -25.13
N SER A 77 -54.78 -17.95 -24.89
CA SER A 77 -55.07 -19.37 -25.10
C SER A 77 -54.58 -20.19 -23.89
N THR A 78 -55.58 -20.69 -23.17
CA THR A 78 -55.46 -21.54 -21.98
C THR A 78 -55.18 -22.98 -22.42
N THR A 79 -54.17 -23.64 -21.86
CA THR A 79 -54.03 -25.10 -21.96
C THR A 79 -53.70 -25.66 -20.58
N SER A 80 -54.66 -26.37 -20.01
CA SER A 80 -54.55 -27.00 -18.69
C SER A 80 -53.63 -28.23 -18.76
N ILE A 81 -52.61 -28.25 -17.92
CA ILE A 81 -51.87 -29.48 -17.60
C ILE A 81 -52.38 -29.96 -16.24
N ARG A 82 -52.98 -31.15 -16.23
CA ARG A 82 -53.41 -31.89 -15.03
C ARG A 82 -52.18 -32.18 -14.15
N ALA A 83 -52.17 -31.62 -12.94
CA ALA A 83 -51.27 -32.04 -11.87
C ALA A 83 -51.83 -33.30 -11.20
N ALA A 84 -51.02 -34.35 -11.11
CA ALA A 84 -51.32 -35.55 -10.35
C ALA A 84 -51.21 -35.26 -8.85
N GLU A 85 -52.28 -35.53 -8.11
CA GLU A 85 -52.33 -35.46 -6.65
C GLU A 85 -51.36 -36.49 -6.04
N THR A 86 -50.34 -36.00 -5.34
CA THR A 86 -49.51 -36.81 -4.45
C THR A 86 -49.85 -36.45 -3.00
N SER A 87 -50.11 -37.48 -2.19
CA SER A 87 -50.52 -37.34 -0.79
C SER A 87 -49.49 -36.56 0.05
N PRO A 88 -49.91 -35.75 1.03
CA PRO A 88 -49.01 -34.91 1.81
C PRO A 88 -48.08 -35.75 2.69
N GLN A 89 -46.79 -35.77 2.36
CA GLN A 89 -45.75 -36.25 3.27
C GLN A 89 -45.62 -35.29 4.45
N LYS A 90 -45.79 -35.84 5.66
CA LYS A 90 -45.65 -35.13 6.93
C LYS A 90 -44.21 -34.63 7.06
N LEU A 91 -44.02 -33.31 7.02
CA LEU A 91 -42.71 -32.67 7.22
C LEU A 91 -42.10 -33.10 8.56
N PRO A 92 -40.82 -33.50 8.60
CA PRO A 92 -40.13 -33.80 9.84
C PRO A 92 -40.07 -32.55 10.72
N ALA A 93 -40.26 -32.74 12.03
CA ALA A 93 -40.19 -31.66 13.01
C ALA A 93 -38.81 -30.96 12.96
N PRO A 94 -38.76 -29.63 13.10
CA PRO A 94 -37.50 -28.90 13.07
C PRO A 94 -36.59 -29.38 14.21
N PRO A 95 -35.28 -29.55 13.96
CA PRO A 95 -34.34 -29.98 14.99
C PRO A 95 -34.33 -28.96 16.14
N THR A 96 -34.73 -29.40 17.33
CA THR A 96 -34.83 -28.61 18.57
C THR A 96 -33.49 -28.46 19.31
N SER A 97 -32.36 -28.67 18.64
CA SER A 97 -31.07 -28.40 19.26
C SER A 97 -30.86 -26.89 19.36
N PRO A 98 -30.58 -26.32 20.54
CA PRO A 98 -30.25 -24.91 20.66
C PRO A 98 -29.05 -24.63 19.77
N LEU A 99 -29.26 -23.80 18.75
CA LEU A 99 -28.21 -23.33 17.85
C LEU A 99 -27.14 -22.67 18.72
N THR A 100 -26.01 -23.36 18.90
CA THR A 100 -24.82 -22.79 19.51
C THR A 100 -24.54 -21.50 18.74
N PRO A 101 -24.40 -20.34 19.42
CA PRO A 101 -24.16 -19.08 18.74
C PRO A 101 -22.95 -19.23 17.81
N PRO A 102 -23.00 -18.71 16.58
CA PRO A 102 -21.92 -18.86 15.62
C PRO A 102 -20.62 -18.37 16.25
N LYS A 103 -19.58 -19.23 16.19
CA LYS A 103 -18.25 -18.88 16.69
C LYS A 103 -17.81 -17.59 15.97
N PRO A 104 -17.36 -16.56 16.70
CA PRO A 104 -16.90 -15.34 16.06
C PRO A 104 -15.79 -15.68 15.05
N PRO A 105 -15.77 -15.00 13.89
CA PRO A 105 -14.76 -15.23 12.86
C PRO A 105 -13.37 -15.07 13.48
N ALA A 106 -12.45 -15.97 13.12
CA ALA A 106 -11.09 -15.91 13.63
C ALA A 106 -10.40 -14.63 13.13
N LYS A 107 -9.68 -13.94 14.02
CA LYS A 107 -8.87 -12.77 13.68
C LYS A 107 -7.85 -13.09 12.59
N THR A 108 -7.58 -12.12 11.72
CA THR A 108 -6.60 -12.28 10.65
C THR A 108 -5.19 -12.24 11.22
N ARG A 109 -4.39 -13.26 10.98
CA ARG A 109 -2.96 -13.28 11.35
C ARG A 109 -2.16 -12.79 10.15
N ALA A 110 -1.38 -11.73 10.32
CA ALA A 110 -0.70 -11.05 9.23
C ALA A 110 0.83 -11.06 9.39
N LEU A 111 1.53 -11.40 8.31
CA LEU A 111 2.95 -11.12 8.10
C LEU A 111 3.05 -9.98 7.08
N VAL A 112 3.54 -8.81 7.50
CA VAL A 112 3.58 -7.60 6.67
C VAL A 112 4.98 -7.40 6.09
N PHE A 113 5.09 -7.10 4.79
CA PHE A 113 6.31 -6.64 4.13
C PHE A 113 6.12 -5.16 3.75
N THR A 114 7.05 -4.30 4.18
CA THR A 114 6.93 -2.83 4.13
C THR A 114 8.28 -2.20 3.82
N ASP A 115 8.29 -1.00 3.25
CA ASP A 115 9.46 -0.16 3.04
C ASP A 115 9.35 1.16 3.80
N ALA A 116 8.75 1.11 4.99
CA ALA A 116 8.48 2.26 5.86
C ALA A 116 9.58 3.33 5.87
N GLY A 117 9.12 4.59 5.75
CA GLY A 117 9.96 5.77 5.64
C GLY A 117 10.48 6.05 4.24
N ALA A 118 10.01 5.33 3.21
CA ALA A 118 10.12 5.74 1.82
C ALA A 118 9.13 6.88 1.54
N ASP A 119 7.91 6.73 2.06
CA ASP A 119 6.87 7.75 2.14
C ASP A 119 6.10 7.63 3.48
N LEU A 120 4.88 8.17 3.53
CA LEU A 120 4.05 8.26 4.73
C LEU A 120 3.16 7.03 4.93
N ASP A 121 2.92 6.26 3.87
CA ASP A 121 1.79 5.33 3.80
C ASP A 121 1.99 4.09 4.67
N ASP A 122 3.20 3.55 4.71
CA ASP A 122 3.55 2.37 5.51
C ASP A 122 3.31 2.58 7.01
N GLU A 123 3.77 3.72 7.56
CA GLU A 123 3.58 4.01 8.99
C GLU A 123 2.10 4.24 9.30
N MET A 124 1.36 4.90 8.42
CA MET A 124 -0.09 5.02 8.53
C MET A 124 -0.77 3.65 8.51
N ALA A 125 -0.26 2.70 7.73
CA ALA A 125 -0.73 1.32 7.74
C ALA A 125 -0.43 0.61 9.07
N LEU A 126 0.73 0.85 9.70
CA LEU A 126 1.02 0.32 11.04
C LEU A 126 0.11 0.92 12.13
N LEU A 127 -0.23 2.21 12.02
CA LEU A 127 -1.22 2.84 12.88
C LEU A 127 -2.61 2.18 12.69
N LEU A 128 -3.05 1.94 11.45
CA LEU A 128 -4.27 1.17 11.20
C LEU A 128 -4.17 -0.26 11.78
N ALA A 129 -3.02 -0.93 11.63
CA ALA A 129 -2.80 -2.27 12.16
C ALA A 129 -3.08 -2.31 13.67
N LYS A 130 -2.60 -1.31 14.43
CA LYS A 130 -2.87 -1.17 15.85
C LYS A 130 -4.38 -1.03 16.14
N ALA A 131 -5.10 -0.20 15.39
CA ALA A 131 -6.54 -0.06 15.54
C ALA A 131 -7.30 -1.38 15.30
N LEU A 132 -6.86 -2.16 14.31
CA LEU A 132 -7.44 -3.47 13.99
C LEU A 132 -7.09 -4.54 15.03
N ILE A 133 -5.91 -4.46 15.65
CA ILE A 133 -5.52 -5.30 16.80
C ILE A 133 -6.43 -4.99 17.99
N ASP A 134 -6.64 -3.70 18.30
CA ASP A 134 -7.53 -3.26 19.39
C ASP A 134 -8.99 -3.67 19.17
N ALA A 135 -9.39 -3.84 17.91
CA ALA A 135 -10.71 -4.35 17.52
C ALA A 135 -10.79 -5.90 17.48
N ASP A 136 -9.72 -6.62 17.86
CA ASP A 136 -9.58 -8.08 17.75
C ASP A 136 -9.82 -8.62 16.32
N GLN A 137 -9.46 -7.84 15.30
CA GLN A 137 -9.61 -8.20 13.89
C GLN A 137 -8.31 -8.64 13.24
N LEU A 138 -7.18 -8.20 13.80
CA LEU A 138 -5.83 -8.46 13.30
C LEU A 138 -4.93 -8.97 14.43
N SER A 139 -4.02 -9.87 14.08
CA SER A 139 -2.85 -10.28 14.87
C SER A 139 -1.64 -10.04 13.99
N LEU A 140 -0.79 -9.08 14.35
CA LEU A 140 0.42 -8.78 13.60
C LEU A 140 1.54 -9.71 14.07
N GLU A 141 1.87 -10.70 13.25
CA GLU A 141 2.78 -11.80 13.63
C GLU A 141 4.26 -11.43 13.46
N ALA A 142 4.57 -10.59 12.46
CA ALA A 142 5.87 -9.95 12.27
C ALA A 142 5.77 -8.89 11.16
N VAL A 143 6.78 -8.01 11.11
CA VAL A 143 6.95 -7.01 10.04
C VAL A 143 8.33 -7.16 9.41
N VAL A 144 8.39 -7.36 8.10
CA VAL A 144 9.62 -7.46 7.30
C VAL A 144 9.85 -6.14 6.58
N CYS A 145 11.00 -5.53 6.84
CA CYS A 145 11.37 -4.24 6.25
C CYS A 145 12.30 -4.46 5.06
N THR A 146 11.90 -4.04 3.87
CA THR A 146 12.66 -4.15 2.62
C THR A 146 13.04 -2.77 2.08
N LEU A 147 13.67 -2.70 0.90
CA LEU A 147 14.17 -1.51 0.22
C LEU A 147 15.36 -0.82 0.92
N HIS A 148 16.30 -0.29 0.13
CA HIS A 148 17.50 0.33 0.67
C HIS A 148 17.18 1.62 1.47
N PRO A 149 17.81 1.87 2.64
CA PRO A 149 18.57 0.92 3.46
C PRO A 149 17.64 0.13 4.41
N ALA A 150 17.51 -1.19 4.18
CA ALA A 150 16.49 -2.00 4.85
C ALA A 150 16.62 -2.03 6.38
N LYS A 151 17.86 -2.01 6.91
CA LYS A 151 18.12 -1.95 8.36
C LYS A 151 17.55 -0.67 8.99
N ARG A 152 17.69 0.46 8.30
CA ARG A 152 17.19 1.75 8.83
C ARG A 152 15.67 1.80 8.83
N ARG A 153 15.04 1.23 7.81
CA ARG A 153 13.58 1.05 7.76
C ARG A 153 13.09 0.13 8.88
N ALA A 154 13.85 -0.94 9.18
CA ALA A 154 13.57 -1.79 10.33
C ALA A 154 13.70 -1.06 11.68
N GLN A 155 14.67 -0.15 11.83
CA GLN A 155 14.76 0.71 13.02
C GLN A 155 13.53 1.61 13.13
N LEU A 156 13.12 2.25 12.04
CA LEU A 156 11.89 3.07 12.01
C LEU A 156 10.68 2.24 12.48
N VAL A 157 10.44 1.09 11.86
CA VAL A 157 9.32 0.20 12.22
C VAL A 157 9.40 -0.26 13.67
N ARG A 158 10.60 -0.61 14.18
CA ARG A 158 10.77 -1.00 15.59
C ARG A 158 10.39 0.14 16.53
N GLY A 159 10.86 1.36 16.25
CA GLY A 159 10.49 2.55 17.00
C GLY A 159 8.98 2.80 16.98
N THR A 160 8.36 2.71 15.80
CA THR A 160 6.92 2.92 15.59
C THR A 160 6.10 1.90 16.37
N LEU A 161 6.42 0.61 16.24
CA LEU A 161 5.72 -0.44 16.97
C LEU A 161 5.92 -0.31 18.50
N ASP A 162 7.10 0.08 18.96
CA ASP A 162 7.35 0.30 20.38
C ASP A 162 6.50 1.45 20.93
N ALA A 163 6.43 2.58 20.23
CA ALA A 163 5.58 3.70 20.63
C ALA A 163 4.09 3.33 20.61
N LEU A 164 3.66 2.46 19.68
CA LEU A 164 2.29 1.93 19.63
C LEU A 164 2.00 0.84 20.68
N GLY A 165 2.99 0.38 21.45
CA GLY A 165 2.81 -0.68 22.45
C GLY A 165 2.76 -2.08 21.87
N LEU A 166 3.35 -2.27 20.69
CA LEU A 166 3.52 -3.52 19.98
C LEU A 166 4.99 -3.98 20.03
N SER A 167 5.65 -3.81 21.19
CA SER A 167 7.06 -4.19 21.39
C SER A 167 7.33 -5.66 21.16
N ASP A 168 6.33 -6.51 21.37
CA ASP A 168 6.45 -7.97 21.21
C ASP A 168 6.37 -8.44 19.75
N VAL A 169 5.92 -7.58 18.83
CA VAL A 169 5.86 -7.91 17.40
C VAL A 169 7.28 -7.94 16.83
N PRO A 170 7.77 -9.07 16.26
CA PRO A 170 9.09 -9.15 15.66
C PRO A 170 9.24 -8.22 14.45
N VAL A 171 10.34 -7.46 14.40
CA VAL A 171 10.74 -6.67 13.23
C VAL A 171 11.94 -7.33 12.57
N ILE A 172 11.82 -7.60 11.28
CA ILE A 172 12.74 -8.41 10.50
C ILE A 172 13.39 -7.52 9.44
N VAL A 173 14.72 -7.54 9.39
CA VAL A 173 15.50 -6.88 8.34
C VAL A 173 15.48 -7.76 7.08
N GLY A 174 14.83 -7.27 6.04
CA GLY A 174 14.79 -7.86 4.71
C GLY A 174 15.99 -7.44 3.84
N SER A 175 15.81 -7.57 2.53
CA SER A 175 16.79 -7.13 1.54
C SER A 175 16.56 -5.68 1.13
N ASP A 176 17.50 -5.10 0.39
CA ASP A 176 17.35 -3.75 -0.20
C ASP A 176 16.38 -3.71 -1.41
N GLY A 177 15.36 -4.59 -1.46
CA GLY A 177 14.21 -4.46 -2.35
C GLY A 177 14.43 -4.66 -3.85
N GLY A 178 15.65 -4.97 -4.30
CA GLY A 178 15.93 -5.13 -5.75
C GLY A 178 16.91 -4.11 -6.29
N ASP A 179 17.27 -3.11 -5.49
CA ASP A 179 18.15 -2.03 -5.89
C ASP A 179 19.64 -2.43 -5.93
N ALA A 180 19.98 -3.40 -6.78
CA ALA A 180 21.34 -3.88 -6.95
C ALA A 180 22.30 -2.79 -7.51
N GLN A 181 21.77 -1.70 -8.05
CA GLN A 181 22.53 -0.61 -8.66
C GLN A 181 22.48 0.70 -7.86
N LYS A 182 21.85 0.73 -6.67
CA LYS A 182 21.60 1.96 -5.88
C LYS A 182 20.89 3.07 -6.67
N GLN A 183 20.08 2.70 -7.65
CA GLN A 183 19.36 3.63 -8.52
C GLN A 183 18.02 4.08 -7.91
N GLN A 184 17.44 3.27 -7.02
CA GLN A 184 16.19 3.56 -6.33
C GLN A 184 16.49 4.04 -4.91
N THR A 185 17.01 5.26 -4.84
CA THR A 185 17.32 5.98 -3.60
C THR A 185 16.05 6.60 -3.02
N ALA A 186 15.11 5.76 -2.57
CA ALA A 186 14.18 6.25 -1.55
C ALA A 186 15.04 6.75 -0.38
N PRO A 187 14.80 7.97 0.14
CA PRO A 187 15.61 8.50 1.22
C PRO A 187 15.60 7.54 2.41
N ALA A 188 16.72 7.51 3.13
CA ALA A 188 16.76 6.81 4.39
C ALA A 188 15.85 7.54 5.39
N PRO A 189 15.12 6.82 6.25
CA PRO A 189 14.39 7.43 7.35
C PRO A 189 15.28 8.36 8.18
N GLU A 190 14.84 9.60 8.36
CA GLU A 190 15.51 10.60 9.19
C GLU A 190 15.56 10.17 10.66
N ASP A 191 16.43 10.81 11.45
CA ASP A 191 16.54 10.55 12.88
C ASP A 191 15.42 11.24 13.66
N HIS A 192 14.74 10.47 14.50
CA HIS A 192 13.76 10.94 15.48
C HIS A 192 13.96 10.16 16.78
N ASP A 193 13.62 10.76 17.92
CA ASP A 193 13.90 10.20 19.26
C ASP A 193 13.32 8.78 19.47
N TYR A 194 12.18 8.49 18.83
CA TYR A 194 11.54 7.19 18.96
C TYR A 194 12.19 6.10 18.08
N ILE A 195 13.02 6.49 17.10
CA ILE A 195 13.73 5.57 16.20
C ILE A 195 15.04 5.14 16.89
N PRO A 196 15.22 3.86 17.21
CA PRO A 196 16.43 3.39 17.87
C PRO A 196 17.67 3.56 16.97
N GLY A 197 18.74 4.09 17.56
CA GLY A 197 20.06 4.17 16.93
C GLY A 197 20.75 2.80 16.80
N ASP A 198 21.91 2.76 16.13
CA ASP A 198 22.61 1.50 15.83
C ASP A 198 23.04 0.71 17.07
N ASP A 199 23.41 1.39 18.14
CA ASP A 199 23.89 0.79 19.39
C ASP A 199 22.77 0.47 20.41
N ASP A 200 21.52 0.83 20.10
CA ASP A 200 20.35 0.62 20.95
C ASP A 200 19.98 -0.88 21.04
N GLU A 201 19.59 -1.35 22.23
CA GLU A 201 19.14 -2.74 22.44
C GLU A 201 17.92 -3.10 21.58
N ARG A 202 17.03 -2.13 21.31
CA ARG A 202 15.90 -2.31 20.39
C ARG A 202 16.38 -2.61 18.97
N THR A 203 17.44 -1.96 18.51
CA THR A 203 18.08 -2.29 17.22
C THR A 203 18.73 -3.67 17.24
N LYS A 204 19.37 -4.06 18.35
CA LYS A 204 19.96 -5.40 18.49
C LYS A 204 18.90 -6.51 18.52
N SER A 205 17.67 -6.19 18.91
CA SER A 205 16.53 -7.12 18.88
C SER A 205 15.98 -7.41 17.49
N LEU A 206 16.39 -6.62 16.48
CA LEU A 206 15.97 -6.82 15.10
C LEU A 206 16.34 -8.21 14.60
N LYS A 207 15.39 -8.83 13.92
CA LYS A 207 15.48 -10.20 13.43
C LYS A 207 15.96 -10.24 11.99
N SER A 208 16.39 -11.42 11.55
CA SER A 208 16.76 -11.66 10.15
C SER A 208 15.69 -12.48 9.44
N MET A 209 15.75 -12.54 8.11
CA MET A 209 14.80 -13.31 7.29
C MET A 209 14.68 -14.80 7.65
N SER A 210 15.65 -15.40 8.35
CA SER A 210 15.53 -16.79 8.83
C SER A 210 14.37 -16.98 9.80
N GLU A 211 14.03 -15.95 10.58
CA GLU A 211 12.97 -15.99 11.60
C GLU A 211 11.56 -16.07 10.97
N VAL A 212 11.41 -15.61 9.72
CA VAL A 212 10.16 -15.79 8.96
C VAL A 212 9.89 -17.28 8.71
N HIS A 213 10.92 -18.09 8.46
CA HIS A 213 10.76 -19.53 8.28
C HIS A 213 10.24 -20.17 9.57
N GLU A 214 10.87 -19.89 10.70
CA GLU A 214 10.46 -20.42 12.00
C GLU A 214 9.04 -19.99 12.39
N LEU A 215 8.68 -18.74 12.09
CA LEU A 215 7.30 -18.25 12.25
C LEU A 215 6.33 -19.15 11.46
N LEU A 216 6.60 -19.38 10.17
CA LEU A 216 5.75 -20.21 9.31
C LEU A 216 5.66 -21.66 9.81
N GLU A 217 6.73 -22.23 10.36
CA GLU A 217 6.69 -23.58 10.95
C GLU A 217 5.69 -23.65 12.12
N ARG A 218 5.64 -22.61 12.95
CA ARG A 218 4.80 -22.55 14.16
C ARG A 218 3.32 -22.25 13.90
N VAL A 219 2.98 -21.53 12.83
CA VAL A 219 1.57 -21.20 12.55
C VAL A 219 0.77 -22.42 12.09
N ALA A 220 -0.55 -22.42 12.30
CA ALA A 220 -1.41 -23.48 11.78
C ALA A 220 -1.44 -23.48 10.24
N PRO A 221 -1.77 -24.61 9.59
CA PRO A 221 -1.96 -24.65 8.15
C PRO A 221 -2.99 -23.62 7.68
N HIS A 222 -2.72 -22.99 6.53
CA HIS A 222 -3.59 -21.98 5.89
C HIS A 222 -4.15 -20.91 6.85
N SER A 223 -3.34 -20.45 7.80
CA SER A 223 -3.79 -19.57 8.89
C SER A 223 -3.19 -18.17 8.87
N ILE A 224 -2.13 -17.94 8.08
CA ILE A 224 -1.46 -16.64 8.00
C ILE A 224 -1.70 -15.99 6.64
N SER A 225 -2.05 -14.71 6.63
CA SER A 225 -2.04 -13.87 5.44
C SER A 225 -0.72 -13.15 5.31
N ILE A 226 -0.19 -13.09 4.09
CA ILE A 226 0.95 -12.24 3.78
C ILE A 226 0.41 -10.94 3.19
N VAL A 227 0.87 -9.81 3.71
CA VAL A 227 0.51 -8.48 3.21
C VAL A 227 1.78 -7.83 2.68
N ILE A 228 1.80 -7.51 1.39
CA ILE A 228 2.95 -6.92 0.72
C ILE A 228 2.61 -5.49 0.34
N LEU A 229 3.26 -4.55 1.03
CA LEU A 229 3.12 -3.10 0.89
C LEU A 229 4.33 -2.48 0.17
N ALA A 230 5.33 -3.31 -0.16
CA ALA A 230 6.63 -2.90 -0.68
C ALA A 230 7.10 -3.81 -1.82
N SER A 231 8.39 -3.76 -2.15
CA SER A 231 9.04 -4.71 -3.08
C SER A 231 8.74 -6.17 -2.75
N LEU A 232 8.43 -6.96 -3.78
CA LEU A 232 8.11 -8.39 -3.67
C LEU A 232 9.35 -9.29 -3.51
N LYS A 233 10.57 -8.74 -3.53
CA LYS A 233 11.82 -9.51 -3.57
C LYS A 233 11.98 -10.50 -2.41
N ASP A 234 11.72 -10.05 -1.19
CA ASP A 234 11.88 -10.89 0.00
C ASP A 234 10.80 -11.96 0.08
N ALA A 235 9.55 -11.63 -0.26
CA ALA A 235 8.44 -12.59 -0.34
C ALA A 235 8.68 -13.63 -1.45
N ALA A 236 9.17 -13.22 -2.62
CA ALA A 236 9.60 -14.09 -3.71
C ALA A 236 10.72 -15.05 -3.27
N SER A 237 11.71 -14.53 -2.57
CA SER A 237 12.82 -15.32 -2.04
C SER A 237 12.35 -16.33 -0.98
N LEU A 238 11.42 -15.93 -0.11
CA LEU A 238 10.81 -16.79 0.90
C LEU A 238 10.06 -17.95 0.24
N LEU A 239 9.18 -17.66 -0.72
CA LEU A 239 8.42 -18.66 -1.47
C LEU A 239 9.36 -19.62 -2.20
N LYS A 240 10.36 -19.10 -2.92
CA LYS A 240 11.31 -19.92 -3.68
C LYS A 240 12.11 -20.90 -2.83
N ARG A 241 12.46 -20.50 -1.61
CA ARG A 241 13.25 -21.33 -0.68
C ARG A 241 12.40 -22.31 0.14
N ASN A 242 11.12 -21.99 0.35
CA ASN A 242 10.26 -22.68 1.32
C ASN A 242 8.92 -23.08 0.74
N GLU A 243 8.86 -23.40 -0.56
CA GLU A 243 7.60 -23.55 -1.31
C GLU A 243 6.56 -24.43 -0.62
N ARG A 244 6.95 -25.65 -0.19
CA ARG A 244 6.04 -26.57 0.50
C ARG A 244 5.48 -25.98 1.80
N LEU A 245 6.34 -25.32 2.58
CA LEU A 245 5.94 -24.70 3.84
C LEU A 245 5.02 -23.50 3.55
N PHE A 246 5.37 -22.67 2.58
CA PHE A 246 4.58 -21.52 2.16
C PHE A 246 3.17 -21.93 1.78
N VAL A 247 3.02 -22.89 0.85
CA VAL A 247 1.71 -23.38 0.39
C VAL A 247 0.89 -23.97 1.55
N ASN A 248 1.52 -24.72 2.45
CA ASN A 248 0.83 -25.33 3.57
C ASN A 248 0.36 -24.32 4.63
N LYS A 249 1.06 -23.19 4.79
CA LYS A 249 0.86 -22.28 5.94
C LYS A 249 0.12 -21.00 5.54
N VAL A 250 0.37 -20.49 4.34
CA VAL A 250 -0.21 -19.24 3.85
C VAL A 250 -1.66 -19.47 3.42
N ARG A 251 -2.54 -18.60 3.91
CA ARG A 251 -3.97 -18.57 3.58
C ARG A 251 -4.20 -17.84 2.26
N ASP A 252 -3.65 -16.64 2.16
CA ASP A 252 -3.76 -15.74 1.02
C ASP A 252 -2.63 -14.70 1.06
N VAL A 253 -2.46 -13.99 -0.06
CA VAL A 253 -1.50 -12.88 -0.18
C VAL A 253 -2.22 -11.64 -0.69
N THR A 254 -2.17 -10.56 0.09
CA THR A 254 -2.61 -9.23 -0.34
C THR A 254 -1.42 -8.41 -0.79
N ILE A 255 -1.54 -7.73 -1.94
CA ILE A 255 -0.46 -6.96 -2.56
C ILE A 255 -0.96 -5.56 -2.88
N MET A 256 -0.35 -4.52 -2.30
CA MET A 256 -0.44 -3.17 -2.88
C MET A 256 0.42 -3.18 -4.14
N GLY A 257 -0.22 -3.10 -5.31
CA GLY A 257 0.48 -3.21 -6.58
C GLY A 257 -0.44 -2.95 -7.77
N GLY A 258 -0.26 -3.73 -8.82
CA GLY A 258 -1.08 -3.64 -10.02
C GLY A 258 -0.92 -4.86 -10.91
N VAL A 259 -1.81 -4.99 -11.88
CA VAL A 259 -1.80 -6.08 -12.86
C VAL A 259 -2.00 -5.53 -14.26
N ARG A 260 -1.40 -6.19 -15.25
CA ARG A 260 -1.68 -5.90 -16.66
C ARG A 260 -3.14 -6.20 -16.94
N TRP A 261 -3.87 -5.17 -17.32
CA TRP A 261 -5.29 -5.25 -17.59
C TRP A 261 -5.58 -5.33 -19.11
N PRO A 262 -6.56 -6.14 -19.56
CA PRO A 262 -7.39 -7.06 -18.79
C PRO A 262 -6.66 -8.36 -18.40
N VAL A 263 -7.03 -8.95 -17.27
CA VAL A 263 -6.51 -10.26 -16.85
C VAL A 263 -7.33 -11.37 -17.52
N SER A 264 -6.68 -12.27 -18.27
CA SER A 264 -7.36 -13.31 -19.05
C SER A 264 -7.11 -14.75 -18.57
N SER A 265 -5.97 -15.02 -17.93
CA SER A 265 -5.58 -16.37 -17.50
C SER A 265 -4.70 -16.31 -16.26
N PHE A 266 -3.44 -15.95 -16.42
CA PHE A 266 -2.57 -15.58 -15.31
C PHE A 266 -2.51 -14.06 -15.20
N ALA A 267 -2.64 -13.55 -13.99
CA ALA A 267 -2.30 -12.18 -13.68
C ALA A 267 -0.78 -11.97 -13.77
N GLU A 268 -0.39 -10.94 -14.51
CA GLU A 268 0.98 -10.46 -14.62
C GLU A 268 1.08 -9.09 -13.94
N PRO A 269 2.15 -8.80 -13.19
CA PRO A 269 2.36 -7.48 -12.62
C PRO A 269 2.50 -6.41 -13.70
N ASP A 270 1.94 -5.24 -13.45
CA ASP A 270 2.14 -4.04 -14.27
C ASP A 270 3.32 -3.19 -13.76
N SER A 271 3.40 -1.93 -14.21
CA SER A 271 4.41 -0.97 -13.78
C SER A 271 4.09 -0.23 -12.47
N ALA A 272 3.20 -0.76 -11.61
CA ALA A 272 3.01 -0.23 -10.26
C ALA A 272 4.33 -0.17 -9.49
N HIS A 273 4.44 0.76 -8.54
CA HIS A 273 5.72 1.11 -7.91
C HIS A 273 6.37 -0.10 -7.22
N ASN A 274 5.60 -0.80 -6.38
CA ASN A 274 6.04 -1.99 -5.65
C ASN A 274 6.46 -3.14 -6.57
N ASN A 275 5.77 -3.32 -7.69
CA ASN A 275 6.15 -4.30 -8.71
C ASN A 275 7.49 -3.94 -9.36
N SER A 276 7.72 -2.64 -9.59
CA SER A 276 8.84 -2.12 -10.37
C SER A 276 10.19 -2.12 -9.63
N PHE A 277 10.21 -2.21 -8.30
CA PHE A 277 11.46 -2.33 -7.52
C PHE A 277 12.27 -3.57 -7.92
N ASP A 278 11.60 -4.70 -8.13
CA ASP A 278 12.18 -5.92 -8.69
C ASP A 278 11.16 -6.63 -9.58
N MET A 279 11.05 -6.19 -10.84
CA MET A 279 10.06 -6.75 -11.77
C MET A 279 10.20 -8.27 -11.94
N LYS A 280 11.42 -8.81 -11.88
CA LYS A 280 11.66 -10.25 -12.01
C LYS A 280 11.12 -11.02 -10.80
N ALA A 281 11.32 -10.48 -9.60
CA ALA A 281 10.74 -11.06 -8.39
C ALA A 281 9.20 -10.98 -8.42
N SER A 282 8.65 -9.85 -8.87
CA SER A 282 7.20 -9.64 -8.99
C SER A 282 6.58 -10.63 -9.99
N GLU A 283 7.15 -10.76 -11.20
CA GLU A 283 6.70 -11.71 -12.21
C GLU A 283 6.72 -13.15 -11.69
N TYR A 284 7.81 -13.53 -11.02
CA TYR A 284 7.93 -14.85 -10.40
C TYR A 284 6.87 -15.07 -9.31
N PHE A 285 6.71 -14.12 -8.39
CA PHE A 285 5.83 -14.28 -7.24
C PHE A 285 4.36 -14.37 -7.65
N TYR A 286 3.89 -13.44 -8.49
CA TYR A 286 2.53 -13.46 -9.03
C TYR A 286 2.23 -14.78 -9.72
N ARG A 287 3.12 -15.22 -10.62
CA ARG A 287 2.94 -16.48 -11.36
C ARG A 287 2.95 -17.69 -10.43
N ARG A 288 3.92 -17.76 -9.51
CA ARG A 288 4.11 -18.95 -8.68
C ARG A 288 3.00 -19.13 -7.65
N CYS A 289 2.47 -18.04 -7.07
CA CYS A 289 1.29 -18.12 -6.21
C CYS A 289 0.07 -18.71 -6.96
N GLN A 290 -0.18 -18.26 -8.19
CA GLN A 290 -1.28 -18.77 -9.02
C GLN A 290 -1.11 -20.25 -9.37
N GLU A 291 0.10 -20.66 -9.78
CA GLU A 291 0.40 -22.07 -10.08
C GLU A 291 0.20 -22.99 -8.87
N LEU A 292 0.57 -22.52 -7.68
CA LEU A 292 0.49 -23.28 -6.43
C LEU A 292 -0.88 -23.21 -5.74
N GLY A 293 -1.84 -22.47 -6.30
CA GLY A 293 -3.16 -22.29 -5.71
C GLY A 293 -3.15 -21.46 -4.42
N VAL A 294 -2.20 -20.53 -4.27
CA VAL A 294 -2.21 -19.54 -3.18
C VAL A 294 -3.02 -18.31 -3.66
N PRO A 295 -4.16 -17.99 -3.03
CA PRO A 295 -5.00 -16.87 -3.45
C PRO A 295 -4.25 -15.54 -3.42
N LEU A 296 -4.47 -14.73 -4.46
CA LEU A 296 -3.96 -13.36 -4.55
C LEU A 296 -5.09 -12.35 -4.41
N ILE A 297 -4.86 -11.30 -3.64
CA ILE A 297 -5.70 -10.11 -3.54
C ILE A 297 -4.83 -8.93 -3.94
N VAL A 298 -4.94 -8.46 -5.18
CA VAL A 298 -4.15 -7.31 -5.65
C VAL A 298 -4.99 -6.06 -5.55
N VAL A 299 -4.47 -5.07 -4.81
CA VAL A 299 -5.08 -3.76 -4.61
C VAL A 299 -4.33 -2.76 -5.46
N GLY A 300 -5.00 -2.28 -6.50
CA GLY A 300 -4.53 -1.25 -7.41
C GLY A 300 -4.86 0.14 -6.93
N ARG A 301 -4.10 1.12 -7.44
CA ARG A 301 -4.18 2.53 -7.06
C ARG A 301 -5.57 3.15 -7.22
N ASP A 302 -6.37 2.70 -8.19
CA ASP A 302 -7.65 3.32 -8.49
C ASP A 302 -8.65 3.09 -7.34
N ALA A 303 -8.52 1.98 -6.60
CA ALA A 303 -9.28 1.77 -5.37
C ALA A 303 -8.93 2.80 -4.30
N CYS A 304 -7.67 3.24 -4.24
CA CYS A 304 -7.19 4.17 -3.22
C CYS A 304 -7.65 5.60 -3.52
N TYR A 305 -7.69 5.98 -4.80
CA TYR A 305 -8.23 7.28 -5.25
C TYR A 305 -9.70 7.48 -4.86
N GLU A 306 -10.49 6.41 -4.79
CA GLU A 306 -11.89 6.47 -4.41
C GLU A 306 -12.13 6.72 -2.91
N VAL A 307 -11.11 6.54 -2.06
CA VAL A 307 -11.19 6.61 -0.59
C VAL A 307 -10.03 7.40 0.02
N ALA A 308 -9.54 8.41 -0.68
CA ALA A 308 -8.49 9.29 -0.20
C ALA A 308 -8.80 9.86 1.19
N ALA A 309 -7.80 9.90 2.07
CA ALA A 309 -7.93 10.44 3.41
C ALA A 309 -7.84 11.97 3.38
N PRO A 310 -8.67 12.70 4.15
CA PRO A 310 -8.52 14.15 4.27
C PRO A 310 -7.16 14.50 4.87
N LYS A 311 -6.55 15.61 4.42
CA LYS A 311 -5.23 16.05 4.95
C LYS A 311 -5.23 16.31 6.46
N ASP A 312 -6.39 16.63 7.03
CA ASP A 312 -6.57 16.96 8.44
C ASP A 312 -6.13 15.80 9.37
N ILE A 313 -6.09 14.56 8.86
CA ILE A 313 -5.52 13.42 9.59
C ILE A 313 -4.09 13.69 10.08
N TYR A 314 -3.28 14.36 9.26
CA TYR A 314 -1.89 14.68 9.62
C TYR A 314 -1.83 15.81 10.64
N GLU A 315 -2.72 16.80 10.54
CA GLU A 315 -2.82 17.86 11.55
C GLU A 315 -3.27 17.31 12.90
N GLU A 316 -4.28 16.44 12.91
CA GLU A 316 -4.74 15.75 14.12
C GLU A 316 -3.64 14.90 14.75
N LEU A 317 -2.87 14.16 13.95
CA LEU A 317 -1.70 13.42 14.43
C LEU A 317 -0.62 14.36 14.99
N GLY A 318 -0.29 15.44 14.28
CA GLY A 318 0.74 16.39 14.70
C GLY A 318 0.36 17.25 15.89
N ASN A 319 -0.94 17.37 16.19
CA ASN A 319 -1.46 18.02 17.39
C ASN A 319 -1.39 17.11 18.63
N THR A 320 -1.02 15.84 18.47
CA THR A 320 -0.69 14.96 19.59
C THR A 320 0.71 15.28 20.13
N GLU A 321 1.00 14.91 21.39
CA GLU A 321 2.37 15.02 21.90
C GLU A 321 3.29 13.91 21.39
N SER A 322 2.78 12.96 20.61
CA SER A 322 3.55 11.83 20.11
C SER A 322 4.51 12.24 19.00
N GLU A 323 5.75 11.78 19.11
CA GLU A 323 6.80 11.99 18.11
C GLU A 323 6.45 11.40 16.74
N ILE A 324 5.78 10.24 16.68
CA ILE A 324 5.24 9.70 15.41
C ILE A 324 4.30 10.71 14.74
N GLY A 325 3.37 11.29 15.50
CA GLY A 325 2.36 12.19 14.95
C GLY A 325 2.97 13.50 14.42
N LYS A 326 3.89 14.09 15.19
CA LYS A 326 4.66 15.26 14.75
C LYS A 326 5.46 14.96 13.49
N ARG A 327 6.19 13.85 13.46
CA ARG A 327 6.96 13.42 12.28
C ARG A 327 6.06 13.25 11.05
N LEU A 328 4.95 12.52 11.18
CA LEU A 328 4.04 12.28 10.05
C LEU A 328 3.44 13.57 9.52
N ARG A 329 3.08 14.52 10.39
CA ARG A 329 2.64 15.86 9.96
C ARG A 329 3.73 16.59 9.19
N ASP A 330 4.90 16.72 9.79
CA ASP A 330 5.99 17.53 9.21
C ASP A 330 6.45 16.92 7.88
N ALA A 331 6.58 15.60 7.82
CA ALA A 331 6.86 14.87 6.58
C ALA A 331 5.73 15.02 5.54
N ALA A 332 4.45 15.09 5.94
CA ALA A 332 3.35 15.33 5.00
C ALA A 332 3.44 16.71 4.33
N HIS A 333 3.77 17.75 5.10
CA HIS A 333 4.00 19.10 4.56
C HIS A 333 5.17 19.13 3.59
N GLU A 334 6.29 18.52 3.96
CA GLU A 334 7.50 18.55 3.13
C GLU A 334 7.36 17.74 1.85
N THR A 335 6.82 16.52 1.96
CA THR A 335 6.72 15.59 0.82
C THR A 335 5.71 16.06 -0.22
N ILE A 336 4.62 16.73 0.19
CA ILE A 336 3.61 17.21 -0.76
C ILE A 336 4.14 18.39 -1.59
N ASP A 337 4.86 19.32 -0.97
CA ASP A 337 5.51 20.42 -1.66
C ASP A 337 6.65 19.91 -2.57
N ASP A 338 7.39 18.90 -2.13
CA ASP A 338 8.39 18.24 -2.95
C ASP A 338 7.80 17.52 -4.17
N LEU A 339 6.72 16.78 -3.98
CA LEU A 339 6.01 16.10 -5.06
C LEU A 339 5.48 17.10 -6.08
N ARG A 340 4.93 18.23 -5.64
CA ARG A 340 4.50 19.33 -6.51
C ARG A 340 5.64 19.84 -7.38
N ARG A 341 6.81 20.11 -6.78
CA ARG A 341 8.00 20.57 -7.52
C ARG A 341 8.43 19.55 -8.56
N ARG A 342 8.48 18.26 -8.20
CA ARG A 342 8.81 17.17 -9.13
C ARG A 342 7.80 17.05 -10.26
N ALA A 343 6.51 17.16 -9.96
CA ALA A 343 5.42 17.08 -10.92
C ALA A 343 5.47 18.22 -11.95
N ALA A 344 5.81 19.44 -11.51
CA ALA A 344 6.03 20.60 -12.36
C ALA A 344 7.38 20.60 -13.12
N SER A 345 8.29 19.69 -12.79
CA SER A 345 9.64 19.63 -13.37
C SER A 345 9.74 18.68 -14.57
N THR A 346 10.85 18.78 -15.30
CA THR A 346 11.20 17.90 -16.43
C THR A 346 12.57 17.23 -16.20
N GLY A 347 12.85 16.14 -16.92
CA GLY A 347 14.16 15.47 -16.86
C GLY A 347 14.50 14.89 -15.48
N ALA A 348 15.76 15.07 -15.06
CA ALA A 348 16.32 14.46 -13.84
C ALA A 348 15.65 14.97 -12.55
N GLU A 349 15.18 16.22 -12.52
CA GLU A 349 14.50 16.83 -11.38
C GLU A 349 13.20 16.13 -10.99
N ARG A 350 12.60 15.35 -11.90
CA ARG A 350 11.43 14.53 -11.60
C ARG A 350 11.74 13.39 -10.63
N ARG A 351 13.02 13.00 -10.47
CA ARG A 351 13.46 11.86 -9.65
C ARG A 351 12.62 10.61 -9.88
N GLY A 352 12.56 10.17 -11.15
CA GLY A 352 11.84 8.96 -11.55
C GLY A 352 10.31 9.08 -11.56
N LEU A 353 9.73 10.25 -11.27
CA LEU A 353 8.28 10.43 -11.32
C LEU A 353 7.76 10.21 -12.75
N PRO A 354 6.77 9.31 -12.97
CA PRO A 354 6.27 8.96 -14.30
C PRO A 354 5.81 10.19 -15.10
N SER A 355 5.92 10.15 -16.43
CA SER A 355 5.55 11.28 -17.29
C SER A 355 4.09 11.72 -17.13
N ARG A 356 3.18 10.79 -16.81
CA ARG A 356 1.76 11.05 -16.53
C ARG A 356 1.49 11.87 -15.25
N CYS A 357 2.49 11.98 -14.37
CA CYS A 357 2.36 12.65 -13.07
C CYS A 357 2.88 14.10 -13.18
N ASP A 358 2.21 14.93 -13.98
CA ASP A 358 2.55 16.34 -14.19
C ASP A 358 1.88 17.28 -13.17
N ALA A 359 2.04 18.60 -13.33
CA ALA A 359 1.45 19.58 -12.45
C ALA A 359 -0.10 19.53 -12.43
N GLN A 360 -0.73 19.21 -13.56
CA GLN A 360 -2.19 19.04 -13.63
C GLN A 360 -2.62 17.80 -12.86
N TRP A 361 -1.92 16.68 -13.05
CA TRP A 361 -2.13 15.48 -12.25
C TRP A 361 -2.03 15.76 -10.75
N PHE A 362 -1.03 16.53 -10.32
CA PHE A 362 -0.89 16.91 -8.91
C PHE A 362 -2.10 17.71 -8.42
N ALA A 363 -2.52 18.74 -9.17
CA ALA A 363 -3.68 19.55 -8.82
C ALA A 363 -4.94 18.70 -8.71
N ASP A 364 -5.18 17.80 -9.67
CA ASP A 364 -6.36 16.93 -9.71
C ASP A 364 -6.38 15.93 -8.54
N ASN A 365 -5.24 15.32 -8.21
CA ASN A 365 -5.17 14.21 -7.26
C ASN A 365 -5.07 14.65 -5.80
N PHE A 366 -4.49 15.82 -5.52
CA PHE A 366 -4.26 16.27 -4.13
C PHE A 366 -5.05 17.53 -3.78
N CYS A 367 -5.43 18.34 -4.76
CA CYS A 367 -6.04 19.66 -4.55
C CYS A 367 -7.42 19.79 -5.22
N HIS A 368 -8.06 18.68 -5.60
CA HIS A 368 -9.36 18.63 -6.28
C HIS A 368 -9.45 19.54 -7.53
N GLY A 369 -8.36 19.65 -8.28
CA GLY A 369 -8.29 20.44 -9.51
C GLY A 369 -8.22 21.95 -9.29
N ASN A 370 -7.85 22.42 -8.09
CA ASN A 370 -7.74 23.86 -7.81
C ASN A 370 -6.68 24.51 -8.73
N PRO A 371 -7.08 25.46 -9.61
CA PRO A 371 -6.16 26.06 -10.59
C PRO A 371 -5.10 26.95 -9.95
N GLU A 372 -5.29 27.42 -8.72
CA GLU A 372 -4.30 28.23 -8.00
C GLU A 372 -2.97 27.49 -7.83
N VAL A 373 -3.04 26.17 -7.68
CA VAL A 373 -1.86 25.29 -7.62
C VAL A 373 -0.97 25.49 -8.86
N LEU A 374 -1.54 25.67 -10.04
CA LEU A 374 -0.75 25.75 -11.28
C LEU A 374 -0.02 27.09 -11.45
N VAL A 375 -0.48 28.14 -10.77
CA VAL A 375 0.06 29.50 -10.90
C VAL A 375 0.84 29.96 -9.67
N ARG A 376 0.66 29.30 -8.52
CA ARG A 376 1.42 29.61 -7.30
C ARG A 376 2.92 29.34 -7.51
N PRO A 377 3.85 30.17 -7.01
CA PRO A 377 5.29 29.92 -7.08
C PRO A 377 5.69 28.56 -6.49
N LEU A 378 6.69 27.89 -7.06
CA LEU A 378 7.13 26.55 -6.62
C LEU A 378 7.85 26.55 -5.25
N GLN A 379 8.24 27.74 -4.77
CA GLN A 379 8.87 27.96 -3.47
C GLN A 379 7.84 28.15 -2.35
N GLU A 380 6.61 28.50 -2.70
CA GLU A 380 5.51 28.66 -1.75
C GLU A 380 4.81 27.32 -1.54
N SER A 381 4.46 27.05 -0.28
CA SER A 381 3.73 25.85 0.08
C SER A 381 2.34 25.85 -0.56
N VAL A 382 1.84 24.65 -0.85
CA VAL A 382 0.43 24.42 -1.24
C VAL A 382 -0.40 23.76 -0.17
N TRP A 383 0.13 23.61 1.05
CA TRP A 383 -0.57 22.87 2.10
C TRP A 383 -2.02 23.31 2.31
N ASP A 384 -2.30 24.61 2.27
CA ASP A 384 -3.65 25.20 2.36
C ASP A 384 -4.60 24.78 1.23
N LEU A 385 -4.07 24.41 0.06
CA LEU A 385 -4.84 23.95 -1.11
C LEU A 385 -4.98 22.43 -1.17
N VAL A 386 -4.14 21.67 -0.46
CA VAL A 386 -4.22 20.21 -0.38
C VAL A 386 -5.50 19.82 0.35
N VAL A 387 -6.23 18.87 -0.21
CA VAL A 387 -7.50 18.37 0.34
C VAL A 387 -7.35 16.96 0.89
N ALA A 388 -6.66 16.09 0.16
CA ALA A 388 -6.59 14.68 0.50
C ALA A 388 -5.26 14.01 0.09
N PHE A 389 -4.96 12.91 0.77
CA PHE A 389 -3.84 12.01 0.49
C PHE A 389 -4.36 10.62 0.15
N ASN A 390 -3.71 9.97 -0.80
CA ASN A 390 -3.98 8.57 -1.12
C ASN A 390 -3.12 7.70 -0.20
N LEU A 391 -3.74 6.97 0.72
CA LEU A 391 -3.05 6.07 1.65
C LEU A 391 -3.14 4.63 1.12
N TYR A 392 -2.27 4.28 0.18
CA TYR A 392 -2.39 3.02 -0.57
C TYR A 392 -2.25 1.79 0.32
N ASP A 393 -1.27 1.81 1.21
CA ASP A 393 -0.95 0.70 2.09
C ASP A 393 -1.97 0.49 3.21
N VAL A 394 -2.59 1.59 3.66
CA VAL A 394 -3.72 1.55 4.59
C VAL A 394 -4.90 0.79 3.97
N VAL A 395 -5.23 1.09 2.70
CA VAL A 395 -6.28 0.38 1.96
C VAL A 395 -5.90 -1.09 1.76
N ALA A 396 -4.66 -1.38 1.35
CA ALA A 396 -4.21 -2.75 1.14
C ALA A 396 -4.26 -3.58 2.43
N LEU A 397 -3.81 -3.03 3.56
CA LEU A 397 -3.89 -3.68 4.86
C LEU A 397 -5.35 -3.90 5.29
N ALA A 398 -6.23 -2.92 5.11
CA ALA A 398 -7.65 -3.07 5.40
C ALA A 398 -8.28 -4.23 4.60
N LEU A 399 -7.96 -4.34 3.31
CA LEU A 399 -8.47 -5.39 2.43
C LEU A 399 -7.80 -6.76 2.63
N ALA A 400 -6.73 -6.84 3.43
CA ALA A 400 -6.19 -8.11 3.91
C ALA A 400 -7.09 -8.76 4.98
N VAL A 401 -7.92 -7.99 5.68
CA VAL A 401 -8.91 -8.50 6.63
C VAL A 401 -10.16 -8.96 5.86
N PRO A 402 -10.51 -10.27 5.84
CA PRO A 402 -11.61 -10.78 5.02
C PRO A 402 -12.96 -10.11 5.29
N LEU A 403 -13.27 -9.83 6.55
CA LEU A 403 -14.53 -9.16 6.93
C LEU A 403 -14.66 -7.76 6.32
N LEU A 404 -13.57 -6.99 6.31
CA LEU A 404 -13.56 -5.66 5.70
C LEU A 404 -13.62 -5.76 4.19
N ARG A 405 -12.83 -6.66 3.60
CA ARG A 405 -12.83 -6.90 2.15
C ARG A 405 -14.22 -7.29 1.65
N GLU A 406 -14.89 -8.22 2.30
CA GLU A 406 -16.24 -8.66 1.95
C GLU A 406 -17.28 -7.54 2.12
N ALA A 407 -17.12 -6.69 3.14
CA ALA A 407 -18.00 -5.55 3.36
C ALA A 407 -17.79 -4.43 2.31
N PHE A 408 -16.55 -4.17 1.91
CA PHE A 408 -16.19 -2.99 1.14
C PHE A 408 -16.19 -3.20 -0.37
N VAL A 409 -15.58 -4.28 -0.86
CA VAL A 409 -15.18 -4.37 -2.28
C VAL A 409 -15.86 -5.52 -3.01
N SER A 410 -16.31 -5.25 -4.23
CA SER A 410 -16.65 -6.28 -5.22
C SER A 410 -15.50 -6.28 -6.20
N PRO A 411 -14.62 -7.30 -6.19
CA PRO A 411 -13.47 -7.31 -7.09
C PRO A 411 -13.91 -7.05 -8.54
N GLN A 412 -13.21 -6.13 -9.21
CA GLN A 412 -13.51 -5.78 -10.60
C GLN A 412 -13.26 -6.97 -11.53
N CYS A 413 -12.32 -7.85 -11.14
CA CYS A 413 -12.08 -9.12 -11.79
C CYS A 413 -11.79 -10.19 -10.74
N VAL A 414 -12.34 -11.36 -10.98
CA VAL A 414 -11.96 -12.61 -10.32
C VAL A 414 -11.51 -13.55 -11.43
N VAL A 415 -10.27 -14.01 -11.36
CA VAL A 415 -9.75 -15.03 -12.26
C VAL A 415 -9.55 -16.32 -11.49
N GLU A 416 -10.04 -17.41 -12.05
CA GLU A 416 -9.86 -18.74 -11.48
C GLU A 416 -8.67 -19.42 -12.16
N VAL A 417 -7.66 -19.77 -11.37
CA VAL A 417 -6.50 -20.56 -11.82
C VAL A 417 -6.46 -21.82 -10.97
N ASN A 418 -6.49 -22.99 -11.62
CA ASN A 418 -6.48 -24.29 -10.94
C ASN A 418 -7.54 -24.44 -9.82
N GLY A 419 -8.74 -23.87 -10.01
CA GLY A 419 -9.81 -23.92 -9.02
C GLY A 419 -9.70 -22.90 -7.88
N VAL A 420 -8.70 -22.01 -7.92
CA VAL A 420 -8.47 -20.97 -6.91
C VAL A 420 -8.78 -19.60 -7.48
N SER A 421 -9.59 -18.82 -6.76
CA SER A 421 -9.94 -17.46 -7.14
C SER A 421 -8.85 -16.46 -6.74
N HIS A 422 -8.44 -15.64 -7.70
CA HIS A 422 -7.56 -14.49 -7.51
C HIS A 422 -8.38 -13.21 -7.75
N CYS A 423 -8.31 -12.27 -6.80
CA CYS A 423 -9.12 -11.06 -6.77
C CYS A 423 -8.30 -9.83 -7.12
N PHE A 424 -8.84 -8.97 -7.99
CA PHE A 424 -8.22 -7.72 -8.41
C PHE A 424 -9.15 -6.55 -8.11
N VAL A 425 -8.69 -5.58 -7.30
CA VAL A 425 -9.49 -4.47 -6.77
C VAL A 425 -8.81 -3.16 -7.15
N GLY A 426 -9.47 -2.28 -7.90
CA GLY A 426 -8.87 -1.01 -8.33
C GLY A 426 -7.76 -1.16 -9.38
N CYS A 427 -7.78 -2.25 -10.16
CA CYS A 427 -6.82 -2.52 -11.24
C CYS A 427 -7.38 -2.20 -12.62
N ALA A 428 -8.70 -2.15 -12.77
CA ALA A 428 -9.39 -1.82 -14.01
C ALA A 428 -9.63 -0.31 -14.11
N PRO A 429 -9.07 0.38 -15.13
CA PRO A 429 -9.24 1.82 -15.26
C PRO A 429 -10.71 2.23 -15.33
N GLY A 430 -11.11 3.13 -14.43
CA GLY A 430 -12.45 3.73 -14.41
C GLY A 430 -13.60 2.83 -13.95
N ALA A 431 -13.34 1.56 -13.61
CA ALA A 431 -14.36 0.72 -13.00
C ALA A 431 -14.41 0.98 -11.47
N PRO A 432 -15.59 0.95 -10.83
CA PRO A 432 -15.67 1.11 -9.38
C PRO A 432 -15.02 -0.06 -8.65
N ALA A 433 -14.22 0.21 -7.62
CA ALA A 433 -13.62 -0.82 -6.77
C ALA A 433 -14.55 -1.30 -5.64
N PHE A 434 -15.50 -0.45 -5.23
CA PHE A 434 -16.36 -0.68 -4.06
C PHE A 434 -17.76 -1.18 -4.44
N ARG A 435 -18.36 -2.01 -3.58
CA ARG A 435 -19.68 -2.62 -3.84
C ARG A 435 -20.80 -1.60 -3.97
N SER A 436 -20.70 -0.50 -3.23
CA SER A 436 -21.72 0.53 -3.16
C SER A 436 -21.12 1.85 -2.68
N ALA A 437 -21.86 2.95 -2.86
CA ALA A 437 -21.46 4.24 -2.31
C ALA A 437 -21.34 4.23 -0.77
N LYS A 438 -22.14 3.41 -0.08
CA LYS A 438 -22.04 3.21 1.38
C LYS A 438 -20.75 2.49 1.76
N ALA A 439 -20.45 1.38 1.09
CA ALA A 439 -19.23 0.61 1.30
C ALA A 439 -17.97 1.44 1.05
N ARG A 440 -17.99 2.27 0.00
CA ARG A 440 -16.92 3.25 -0.27
C ARG A 440 -16.75 4.27 0.87
N ARG A 441 -17.84 4.88 1.35
CA ARG A 441 -17.79 5.83 2.48
C ARG A 441 -17.29 5.17 3.77
N ALA A 442 -17.76 3.97 4.08
CA ALA A 442 -17.31 3.21 5.24
C ALA A 442 -15.81 2.90 5.17
N CYS A 443 -15.31 2.53 3.99
CA CYS A 443 -13.88 2.33 3.78
C CYS A 443 -13.09 3.65 3.90
N ALA A 444 -13.55 4.74 3.28
CA ALA A 444 -12.93 6.06 3.43
C ALA A 444 -12.88 6.51 4.90
N LYS A 445 -13.95 6.25 5.67
CA LYS A 445 -13.99 6.50 7.11
C LYS A 445 -12.93 5.67 7.84
N LEU A 446 -12.80 4.38 7.54
CA LEU A 446 -11.75 3.54 8.14
C LEU A 446 -10.34 4.03 7.79
N VAL A 447 -10.11 4.43 6.54
CA VAL A 447 -8.81 4.92 6.06
C VAL A 447 -8.44 6.25 6.74
N ALA A 448 -9.43 7.13 6.96
CA ALA A 448 -9.23 8.41 7.63
C ALA A 448 -9.11 8.30 9.16
N GLU A 449 -10.00 7.54 9.80
CA GLU A 449 -10.09 7.49 11.27
C GLU A 449 -9.27 6.35 11.88
N GLY A 450 -9.04 5.26 11.14
CA GLY A 450 -8.34 4.08 11.63
C GLY A 450 -6.94 4.38 12.16
N PRO A 451 -6.08 5.06 11.39
CA PRO A 451 -4.75 5.45 11.86
C PRO A 451 -4.79 6.30 13.14
N LEU A 452 -5.70 7.29 13.21
CA LEU A 452 -5.89 8.13 14.41
C LEU A 452 -6.29 7.30 15.63
N LYS A 453 -7.20 6.34 15.46
CA LYS A 453 -7.63 5.45 16.55
C LYS A 453 -6.49 4.55 17.03
N GLY A 454 -5.69 4.01 16.11
CA GLY A 454 -4.54 3.18 16.49
C GLY A 454 -3.47 3.96 17.24
N HIS A 455 -3.27 5.21 16.85
CA HIS A 455 -2.35 6.13 17.51
C HIS A 455 -2.78 6.50 18.95
N ALA A 456 -4.07 6.73 19.17
CA ALA A 456 -4.60 7.23 20.44
C ALA A 456 -4.48 6.24 21.62
N THR A 457 -4.36 4.92 21.38
CA THR A 457 -4.52 3.90 22.42
C THR A 457 -3.38 3.82 23.45
N ARG A 458 -2.22 4.48 23.25
CA ARG A 458 -1.10 4.43 24.22
C ARG A 458 -0.64 5.78 24.79
N CYS A 459 -1.15 6.90 24.27
CA CYS A 459 -0.83 8.23 24.80
C CYS A 459 -1.43 8.51 26.20
N ALA A 460 -2.01 7.51 26.87
CA ALA A 460 -2.72 7.66 28.15
C ALA A 460 -1.92 7.22 29.39
N ASP A 461 -0.76 6.58 29.25
CA ASP A 461 0.04 6.08 30.39
C ASP A 461 1.08 7.10 30.92
N GLY A 462 1.07 8.33 30.40
CA GLY A 462 1.85 9.46 30.92
C GLY A 462 1.01 10.75 30.82
N ASP A 463 1.24 11.69 31.74
CA ASP A 463 0.48 12.94 31.94
C ASP A 463 0.39 13.80 30.66
N ILE A 464 -0.57 13.49 29.78
CA ILE A 464 -0.99 14.37 28.67
C ILE A 464 -2.36 14.94 29.03
N PRO A 465 -2.57 16.28 28.92
CA PRO A 465 -3.89 16.87 29.04
C PRO A 465 -4.80 16.32 27.93
N ALA A 466 -5.69 15.40 28.31
CA ALA A 466 -6.90 14.99 27.62
C ALA A 466 -6.99 15.42 26.14
N MET A 467 -6.60 14.51 25.23
CA MET A 467 -7.51 14.30 24.11
C MET A 467 -8.84 13.91 24.74
N ARG A 468 -9.77 14.86 24.85
CA ARG A 468 -11.10 14.64 25.41
C ARG A 468 -11.68 13.34 24.82
N ASP A 469 -11.91 12.34 25.68
CA ASP A 469 -12.74 11.14 25.42
C ASP A 469 -12.32 10.13 24.32
N SER A 470 -11.10 10.12 23.78
CA SER A 470 -10.87 9.44 22.48
C SER A 470 -10.44 7.97 22.49
N SER A 471 -9.82 7.43 23.56
CA SER A 471 -9.30 6.03 23.57
C SER A 471 -10.32 5.00 24.08
N LEU A 472 -11.25 5.45 24.92
CA LEU A 472 -12.34 4.65 25.47
C LEU A 472 -13.67 5.28 25.06
N VAL A 473 -14.43 4.60 24.22
CA VAL A 473 -15.74 5.05 23.77
C VAL A 473 -16.80 4.28 24.55
N PHE A 474 -17.73 5.01 25.19
CA PHE A 474 -18.93 4.40 25.74
C PHE A 474 -19.95 4.20 24.60
N THR A 475 -20.12 2.96 24.17
CA THR A 475 -21.13 2.55 23.18
C THR A 475 -22.02 1.48 23.81
N ASP A 476 -23.34 1.70 23.75
CA ASP A 476 -24.37 0.80 24.32
C ASP A 476 -24.17 0.47 25.81
N GLY A 477 -23.71 1.45 26.60
CA GLY A 477 -23.47 1.28 28.04
C GLY A 477 -22.26 0.42 28.39
N LYS A 478 -21.38 0.12 27.42
CA LYS A 478 -20.12 -0.60 27.61
C LYS A 478 -18.94 0.25 27.21
N LEU A 479 -17.87 0.16 28.00
CA LEU A 479 -16.58 0.74 27.69
C LEU A 479 -15.92 -0.08 26.56
N GLN A 480 -15.64 0.52 25.42
CA GLN A 480 -14.98 -0.13 24.28
C GLN A 480 -13.69 0.62 23.92
N LEU A 481 -12.67 -0.12 23.46
CA LEU A 481 -11.52 0.50 22.80
C LEU A 481 -12.00 1.20 21.53
N ALA A 482 -11.45 2.38 21.25
CA ALA A 482 -11.93 3.21 20.15
C ALA A 482 -11.84 2.52 18.77
N GLY A 483 -10.87 1.62 18.57
CA GLY A 483 -10.77 0.78 17.37
C GLY A 483 -11.96 -0.17 17.20
N ALA A 484 -12.44 -0.79 18.28
CA ALA A 484 -13.59 -1.71 18.24
C ALA A 484 -14.89 -0.97 17.88
N ALA A 485 -15.08 0.23 18.44
CA ALA A 485 -16.23 1.08 18.12
C ALA A 485 -16.22 1.51 16.64
N LEU A 486 -15.08 2.01 16.14
CA LEU A 486 -14.91 2.38 14.73
C LEU A 486 -15.17 1.18 13.81
N PHE A 487 -14.62 0.01 14.14
CA PHE A 487 -14.81 -1.20 13.34
C PHE A 487 -16.29 -1.62 13.25
N GLY A 488 -17.00 -1.58 14.38
CA GLY A 488 -18.43 -1.85 14.42
C GLY A 488 -19.24 -0.87 13.57
N ASP A 489 -18.90 0.43 13.63
CA ASP A 489 -19.54 1.48 12.84
C ASP A 489 -19.33 1.28 11.33
N VAL A 490 -18.09 1.06 10.89
CA VAL A 490 -17.81 0.92 9.44
C VAL A 490 -18.46 -0.33 8.86
N LEU A 491 -18.53 -1.43 9.61
CA LEU A 491 -19.25 -2.63 9.17
C LEU A 491 -20.76 -2.41 9.14
N ARG A 492 -21.33 -1.63 10.07
CA ARG A 492 -22.75 -1.26 10.03
C ARG A 492 -23.07 -0.35 8.86
N GLU A 493 -22.21 0.62 8.56
CA GLU A 493 -22.41 1.55 7.44
C GLU A 493 -22.28 0.85 6.07
N ALA A 494 -21.36 -0.12 5.94
CA ALA A 494 -21.16 -0.85 4.70
C ALA A 494 -22.32 -1.77 4.32
N ARG A 495 -23.07 -2.28 5.32
CA ARG A 495 -24.26 -3.13 5.15
C ARG A 495 -25.50 -2.29 4.80
#